data_AF-A0A8S3EE62-F1
#
_entry.id   AF-A0A8S3EE62-F1
#
_cell.length_a   1.000
_cell.length_b   1.000
_cell.length_c   1.000
_cell.angle_alpha   90.00
_cell.angle_beta   90.00
_cell.angle_gamma   90.00
#
_symmetry.space_group_name_H-M   'P 1'
#
loop_
_entity.id
_entity.type
_entity.pdbx_description
1 polymer ?
#
loop_
_entity_poly.entity_id
_entity_poly.type
_entity_poly.pdbx_seq_one_letter_code
_entity_poly.pdbx_strand_id
1 'polypeptide(L)'
;MKRSLEETNDLGEEIAVKCYNKFDQLLSRGKPSSNEWTHLAAFVSVNDNNQIEILSIGTGTKCLGGDKQERGTEGCLLHDSHAEVIARRALMRLFYEEILNENNSILIKQDKNKFYLNKSLRLYLFVSYSPCGAAAYLSDPIKRPKLEHKNLNSIGEELYLKPGKGYATTSLSCTNKINRWIYQGLFLL
;
A
#
# COMPACT_ATOMS: atom_id res chain seq x y z
N MET A 1 20.90 5.67 4.17
CA MET A 1 20.28 6.60 3.20
C MET A 1 20.48 8.00 3.76
N LYS A 2 21.22 8.89 3.09
CA LYS A 2 21.29 10.33 3.45
C LYS A 2 21.03 11.11 2.17
N ARG A 3 19.85 11.72 2.08
CA ARG A 3 19.52 12.75 1.09
C ARG A 3 19.60 14.07 1.85
N SER A 4 20.37 15.03 1.34
CA SER A 4 20.45 16.38 1.89
C SER A 4 19.12 17.08 1.66
N LEU A 5 18.49 17.52 2.75
CA LEU A 5 17.23 18.25 2.76
C LEU A 5 17.53 19.72 2.47
N GLU A 6 17.07 20.25 1.35
CA GLU A 6 16.84 21.69 1.21
C GLU A 6 15.45 21.98 1.79
N GLU A 7 15.34 23.05 2.59
CA GLU A 7 14.11 23.48 3.26
C GLU A 7 13.08 24.00 2.24
N THR A 8 12.34 23.08 1.64
CA THR A 8 11.04 23.36 1.04
C THR A 8 9.97 22.78 1.94
N ASN A 9 8.93 23.56 2.25
CA ASN A 9 7.75 23.14 3.01
C ASN A 9 6.88 22.18 2.15
N ASP A 10 7.47 21.05 1.76
CA ASP A 10 6.86 20.02 0.93
C ASP A 10 6.10 19.04 1.84
N LEU A 11 4.78 19.08 1.74
CA LEU A 11 3.88 18.14 2.43
C LEU A 11 4.29 16.69 2.18
N GLY A 12 4.82 16.37 1.00
CA GLY A 12 5.33 15.04 0.66
C GLY A 12 6.49 14.62 1.56
N GLU A 13 7.45 15.51 1.77
CA GLU A 13 8.61 15.27 2.65
C GLU A 13 8.17 15.18 4.12
N GLU A 14 7.26 16.05 4.57
CA GLU A 14 6.71 15.98 5.93
C GLU A 14 5.99 14.63 6.20
N ILE A 15 5.19 14.17 5.25
CA ILE A 15 4.53 12.86 5.31
C ILE A 15 5.58 11.75 5.36
N ALA A 16 6.60 11.81 4.50
CA ALA A 16 7.65 10.80 4.45
C ALA A 16 8.39 10.70 5.79
N VAL A 17 8.83 11.83 6.34
CA VAL A 17 9.51 11.91 7.64
C VAL A 17 8.62 11.33 8.74
N LYS A 18 7.33 11.69 8.80
CA LYS A 18 6.40 11.12 9.78
C LYS A 18 6.22 9.61 9.63
N CYS A 19 6.17 9.10 8.40
CA CYS A 19 6.04 7.66 8.14
C CYS A 19 7.28 6.90 8.64
N TYR A 20 8.49 7.38 8.36
CA TYR A 20 9.72 6.77 8.84
C TYR A 20 9.84 6.84 10.37
N ASN A 21 9.57 8.00 10.97
CA ASN A 21 9.58 8.15 12.42
C ASN A 21 8.58 7.20 13.11
N LYS A 22 7.37 7.05 12.55
CA LYS A 22 6.36 6.12 13.07
C LYS A 22 6.83 4.68 12.96
N PHE A 23 7.47 4.31 11.85
CA PHE A 23 8.06 2.98 11.68
C PHE A 23 9.17 2.73 12.71
N ASP A 24 10.07 3.70 12.94
CA ASP A 24 11.18 3.59 13.88
C ASP A 24 10.74 3.43 15.35
N GLN A 25 9.57 3.94 15.71
CA GLN A 25 8.96 3.75 17.04
C GLN A 25 8.41 2.34 17.29
N LEU A 26 8.18 1.53 16.26
CA LEU A 26 7.68 0.16 16.44
C LEU A 26 8.74 -0.74 17.09
N LEU A 27 8.27 -1.84 17.69
CA LEU A 27 9.13 -2.90 18.19
C LEU A 27 10.06 -3.42 17.08
N SER A 28 11.26 -3.85 17.48
CA SER A 28 12.27 -4.40 16.55
C SER A 28 11.81 -5.69 15.86
N ARG A 29 10.88 -6.43 16.47
CA ARG A 29 10.33 -7.65 15.90
C ARG A 29 9.55 -7.34 14.61
N GLY A 30 10.04 -7.89 13.48
CA GLY A 30 9.45 -7.67 12.16
C GLY A 30 10.06 -6.51 11.37
N LYS A 31 11.01 -5.78 11.96
CA LYS A 31 11.88 -4.85 11.22
C LYS A 31 13.05 -5.59 10.58
N PRO A 32 13.56 -5.10 9.44
CA PRO A 32 14.78 -5.64 8.86
C PRO A 32 15.96 -5.46 9.82
N SER A 33 16.82 -6.47 9.92
CA SER A 33 18.15 -6.36 10.49
C SER A 33 19.09 -5.56 9.57
N SER A 34 20.33 -5.32 10.01
CA SER A 34 21.34 -4.52 9.30
C SER A 34 21.64 -4.97 7.87
N ASN A 35 21.47 -6.26 7.57
CA ASN A 35 21.70 -6.85 6.25
C ASN A 35 20.42 -7.16 5.48
N GLU A 36 19.27 -6.74 6.00
CA GLU A 36 17.97 -6.93 5.40
C GLU A 36 17.41 -5.59 4.94
N TRP A 37 16.47 -5.65 4.00
CA TRP A 37 15.75 -4.48 3.55
C TRP A 37 14.29 -4.84 3.32
N THR A 38 13.43 -3.84 3.46
CA THR A 38 12.02 -3.93 3.13
C THR A 38 11.55 -2.63 2.52
N HIS A 39 10.43 -2.68 1.82
CA HIS A 39 9.67 -1.47 1.52
C HIS A 39 8.76 -1.14 2.68
N LEU A 40 8.46 0.15 2.83
CA LEU A 40 7.48 0.72 3.75
C LEU A 40 6.40 1.43 2.92
N ALA A 41 5.15 1.28 3.34
CA ALA A 41 4.03 2.06 2.85
C ALA A 41 3.13 2.45 4.01
N ALA A 42 2.42 3.56 3.86
CA ALA A 42 1.51 4.06 4.88
C ALA A 42 0.31 4.77 4.26
N PHE A 43 -0.86 4.59 4.86
CA PHE A 43 -1.99 5.50 4.64
C PHE A 43 -2.01 6.56 5.71
N VAL A 44 -2.21 7.80 5.28
CA VAL A 44 -2.03 9.00 6.09
C VAL A 44 -3.24 9.90 5.90
N SER A 45 -3.80 10.42 6.98
CA SER A 45 -4.77 11.51 6.93
C SER A 45 -4.07 12.85 7.14
N VAL A 46 -4.52 13.86 6.40
CA VAL A 46 -4.16 15.25 6.63
C VAL A 46 -5.44 16.05 6.74
N ASN A 47 -5.63 16.73 7.88
CA ASN A 47 -6.82 17.54 8.09
C ASN A 47 -6.69 18.96 7.51
N ASP A 48 -7.73 19.77 7.64
CA ASP A 48 -7.77 21.16 7.18
C ASP A 48 -6.74 22.07 7.87
N ASN A 49 -6.27 21.69 9.07
CA ASN A 49 -5.21 22.37 9.81
C ASN A 49 -3.80 21.85 9.46
N ASN A 50 -3.66 21.07 8.38
CA ASN A 50 -2.43 20.38 7.97
C ASN A 50 -1.85 19.44 9.05
N GLN A 51 -2.68 18.97 9.99
CA GLN A 51 -2.24 17.96 10.95
C GLN A 51 -2.23 16.59 10.26
N ILE A 52 -1.03 16.00 10.22
CA ILE A 52 -0.76 14.70 9.60
C ILE A 52 -0.84 13.59 10.65
N GLU A 53 -1.65 12.57 10.39
CA GLU A 53 -1.80 11.37 11.21
C GLU A 53 -1.57 10.10 10.38
N ILE A 54 -0.80 9.15 10.92
CA ILE A 54 -0.53 7.87 10.28
C ILE A 54 -1.64 6.88 10.66
N LEU A 55 -2.49 6.54 9.69
CA LEU A 55 -3.64 5.66 9.89
C LEU A 55 -3.23 4.18 9.87
N SER A 56 -2.38 3.82 8.92
CA SER A 56 -1.90 2.44 8.80
C SER A 56 -0.52 2.40 8.17
N ILE A 57 0.22 1.33 8.46
CA ILE A 57 1.54 1.07 7.90
C ILE A 57 1.65 -0.38 7.47
N GLY A 58 2.50 -0.64 6.49
CA GLY A 58 2.80 -1.98 6.01
C GLY A 58 4.22 -2.07 5.50
N THR A 59 4.83 -3.23 5.69
CA THR A 59 6.14 -3.56 5.13
C THR A 59 6.08 -4.87 4.34
N GLY A 60 6.92 -4.97 3.32
CA GLY A 60 7.20 -6.24 2.65
C GLY A 60 7.36 -6.10 1.14
N THR A 61 7.90 -7.14 0.53
CA THR A 61 8.34 -7.16 -0.89
C THR A 61 8.01 -8.48 -1.59
N LYS A 62 7.20 -9.34 -0.95
CA LYS A 62 6.96 -10.72 -1.39
C LYS A 62 5.47 -11.01 -1.52
N CYS A 63 5.16 -12.01 -2.31
CA CYS A 63 3.82 -12.59 -2.48
C CYS A 63 3.96 -14.12 -2.52
N LEU A 64 2.86 -14.83 -2.29
CA LEU A 64 2.85 -16.29 -2.37
C LEU A 64 3.12 -16.77 -3.82
N GLY A 65 3.75 -17.93 -3.95
CA GLY A 65 3.84 -18.65 -5.23
C GLY A 65 2.52 -19.32 -5.58
N GLY A 66 2.26 -19.55 -6.88
CA GLY A 66 0.99 -20.08 -7.37
C GLY A 66 0.59 -21.42 -6.75
N ASP A 67 1.56 -22.32 -6.57
CA ASP A 67 1.38 -23.65 -5.94
C ASP A 67 0.79 -23.57 -4.53
N LYS A 68 1.08 -22.49 -3.79
CA LYS A 68 0.55 -22.26 -2.44
C LYS A 68 -0.79 -21.55 -2.44
N GLN A 69 -1.08 -20.74 -3.46
CA GLN A 69 -2.37 -20.07 -3.60
C GLN A 69 -3.49 -21.08 -3.82
N GLU A 70 -3.22 -22.13 -4.60
CA GLU A 70 -4.20 -23.20 -4.90
C GLU A 70 -4.54 -24.07 -3.67
N ARG A 71 -3.67 -24.10 -2.66
CA ARG A 71 -3.82 -24.95 -1.46
C ARG A 71 -4.63 -24.32 -0.34
N GLY A 72 -4.97 -23.03 -0.41
CA GLY A 72 -5.72 -22.34 0.64
C GLY A 72 -6.79 -21.43 0.08
N THR A 73 -7.99 -21.98 -0.08
CA THR A 73 -9.16 -21.28 -0.64
C THR A 73 -10.10 -20.70 0.43
N GLU A 74 -9.86 -20.99 1.71
CA GLU A 74 -10.72 -20.58 2.84
C GLU A 74 -10.47 -19.14 3.33
N GLY A 75 -9.66 -18.35 2.61
CA GLY A 75 -9.34 -16.96 3.00
C GLY A 75 -8.31 -16.82 4.12
N CYS A 76 -7.69 -17.92 4.56
CA CYS A 76 -6.67 -17.95 5.62
C CYS A 76 -5.25 -17.58 5.13
N LEU A 77 -5.04 -17.45 3.81
CA LEU A 77 -3.74 -17.16 3.22
C LEU A 77 -3.63 -15.72 2.75
N LEU A 78 -2.50 -15.08 3.07
CA LEU A 78 -2.16 -13.77 2.54
C LEU A 78 -1.42 -13.92 1.21
N HIS A 79 -2.12 -13.70 0.10
CA HIS A 79 -1.54 -13.86 -1.24
C HIS A 79 -0.45 -12.85 -1.57
N ASP A 80 -0.59 -11.62 -1.05
CA ASP A 80 0.34 -10.54 -1.35
C ASP A 80 0.69 -9.75 -0.10
N SER A 81 1.98 -9.78 0.24
CA SER A 81 2.56 -9.14 1.41
C SER A 81 3.45 -7.96 1.03
N HIS A 82 3.20 -7.33 -0.12
CA HIS A 82 3.85 -6.06 -0.43
C HIS A 82 3.34 -4.95 0.48
N ALA A 83 4.24 -4.03 0.82
CA ALA A 83 4.02 -2.96 1.80
C ALA A 83 2.69 -2.21 1.59
N GLU A 84 2.40 -1.79 0.35
CA GLU A 84 1.21 -1.02 -0.02
C GLU A 84 -0.08 -1.82 0.19
N VAL A 85 -0.02 -3.12 -0.13
CA VAL A 85 -1.15 -4.04 0.05
C VAL A 85 -1.40 -4.28 1.53
N ILE A 86 -0.35 -4.47 2.33
CA ILE A 86 -0.46 -4.63 3.78
C ILE A 86 -1.01 -3.36 4.44
N ALA A 87 -0.48 -2.20 4.07
CA ALA A 87 -0.96 -0.92 4.57
C ALA A 87 -2.45 -0.72 4.27
N ARG A 88 -2.91 -1.07 3.05
CA ARG A 88 -4.34 -1.02 2.72
C ARG A 88 -5.16 -1.99 3.57
N ARG A 89 -4.71 -3.24 3.74
CA ARG A 89 -5.44 -4.22 4.56
C ARG A 89 -5.56 -3.76 6.02
N ALA A 90 -4.50 -3.17 6.56
CA ALA A 90 -4.52 -2.56 7.90
C ALA A 90 -5.47 -1.35 7.97
N LEU A 91 -5.52 -0.52 6.92
CA LEU A 91 -6.49 0.58 6.82
C LEU A 91 -7.93 0.07 6.83
N MET A 92 -8.23 -1.02 6.13
CA MET A 92 -9.58 -1.61 6.14
C MET A 92 -9.98 -2.06 7.54
N ARG A 93 -9.04 -2.65 8.31
CA ARG A 93 -9.28 -3.04 9.70
C ARG A 93 -9.62 -1.81 10.57
N LEU A 94 -8.88 -0.71 10.42
CA LEU A 94 -9.18 0.56 11.11
C LEU A 94 -10.57 1.07 10.75
N PHE A 95 -10.95 1.03 9.48
CA PHE A 95 -12.29 1.44 9.05
C PHE A 95 -13.40 0.58 9.64
N TYR A 96 -13.21 -0.74 9.74
CA TYR A 96 -14.17 -1.60 10.44
C TYR A 96 -14.27 -1.25 11.92
N GLU A 97 -13.14 -0.94 12.58
CA GLU A 97 -13.15 -0.49 13.98
C GLU A 97 -13.88 0.84 14.15
N GLU A 98 -13.68 1.80 13.24
CA GLU A 98 -14.42 3.07 13.24
C GLU A 98 -15.94 2.88 13.09
N ILE A 99 -16.36 1.95 12.22
CA ILE A 99 -17.77 1.63 11.99
C ILE A 99 -18.38 0.94 13.20
N LEU A 100 -17.70 -0.08 13.75
CA LEU A 100 -18.21 -0.89 14.86
C LEU A 100 -18.33 -0.07 16.16
N ASN A 101 -17.41 0.86 16.39
CA ASN A 101 -17.41 1.68 17.59
C ASN A 101 -18.15 3.02 17.42
N GLU A 102 -18.59 3.34 16.19
CA GLU A 102 -19.19 4.64 15.85
C GLU A 102 -18.36 5.84 16.33
N ASN A 103 -17.02 5.74 16.24
CA ASN A 103 -16.08 6.77 16.70
C ASN A 103 -16.24 8.10 15.95
N ASN A 104 -16.72 8.05 14.70
CA ASN A 104 -16.95 9.21 13.83
C ASN A 104 -15.70 10.10 13.62
N SER A 105 -14.49 9.58 13.82
CA SER A 105 -13.26 10.37 13.70
C SER A 105 -12.78 10.41 12.25
N ILE A 106 -12.70 9.24 11.61
CA ILE A 106 -12.27 9.07 10.22
C ILE A 106 -13.48 8.84 9.32
N LEU A 107 -14.44 8.03 9.77
CA LEU A 107 -15.66 7.71 9.02
C LEU A 107 -16.88 8.25 9.76
N ILE A 108 -17.59 9.21 9.15
CA ILE A 108 -18.80 9.82 9.70
C ILE A 108 -20.02 9.02 9.26
N LYS A 109 -20.86 8.59 10.22
CA LYS A 109 -22.17 7.99 9.96
C LYS A 109 -23.13 9.06 9.44
N GLN A 110 -23.71 8.83 8.26
CA GLN A 110 -24.65 9.76 7.60
C GLN A 110 -26.09 9.24 7.62
N ASP A 111 -26.28 7.93 7.54
CA ASP A 111 -27.58 7.25 7.60
C ASP A 111 -27.39 5.90 8.34
N LYS A 112 -28.47 5.16 8.64
CA LYS A 112 -28.46 3.95 9.48
C LYS A 112 -27.29 3.00 9.18
N ASN A 113 -26.98 2.78 7.90
CA ASN A 113 -25.96 1.83 7.45
C ASN A 113 -24.93 2.45 6.49
N LYS A 114 -24.77 3.77 6.46
CA LYS A 114 -23.86 4.45 5.52
C LYS A 114 -22.86 5.33 6.26
N PHE A 115 -21.60 5.10 5.94
CA PHE A 115 -20.45 5.83 6.46
C PHE A 115 -19.70 6.49 5.31
N TYR A 116 -19.19 7.68 5.55
CA TYR A 116 -18.41 8.45 4.59
C TYR A 116 -17.12 8.92 5.23
N LEU A 117 -16.05 9.01 4.45
CA LEU A 117 -14.84 9.67 4.92
C LEU A 117 -15.17 11.09 5.40
N ASN A 118 -14.66 11.45 6.56
CA ASN A 118 -14.77 12.79 7.11
C ASN A 118 -14.21 13.80 6.09
N LYS A 119 -15.04 14.76 5.66
CA LYS A 119 -14.70 15.73 4.61
C LYS A 119 -13.56 16.67 4.98
N SER A 120 -13.27 16.81 6.28
CA SER A 120 -12.10 17.57 6.78
C SER A 120 -10.79 16.81 6.62
N LEU A 121 -10.82 15.55 6.15
CA LEU A 121 -9.64 14.71 5.99
C LEU A 121 -9.35 14.44 4.51
N ARG A 122 -8.09 14.59 4.14
CA ARG A 122 -7.53 14.11 2.87
C ARG A 122 -6.68 12.88 3.14
N LEU A 123 -6.87 11.82 2.34
CA LEU A 123 -6.09 10.59 2.46
C LEU A 123 -4.94 10.59 1.46
N TYR A 124 -3.75 10.21 1.95
CA TYR A 124 -2.53 10.07 1.19
C TYR A 124 -1.99 8.65 1.34
N LEU A 125 -1.38 8.14 0.27
CA LEU A 125 -0.59 6.91 0.29
C LEU A 125 0.89 7.27 0.13
N PHE A 126 1.67 7.00 1.17
CA PHE A 126 3.12 7.05 1.11
C PHE A 126 3.69 5.69 0.73
N VAL A 127 4.68 5.66 -0.16
CA VAL A 127 5.46 4.46 -0.51
C VAL A 127 6.94 4.82 -0.57
N SER A 128 7.79 4.06 0.13
CA SER A 128 9.24 4.33 0.20
C SER A 128 9.97 4.05 -1.12
N TYR A 129 9.34 3.28 -2.01
CA TYR A 129 9.86 2.90 -3.33
C TYR A 129 8.72 2.87 -4.34
N SER A 130 9.04 3.08 -5.61
CA SER A 130 8.06 3.01 -6.71
C SER A 130 7.36 1.64 -6.73
N PRO A 131 6.01 1.60 -6.84
CA PRO A 131 5.28 0.34 -6.79
C PRO A 131 5.65 -0.55 -7.98
N CYS A 132 5.76 -1.86 -7.74
CA CYS A 132 6.11 -2.82 -8.80
C CYS A 132 5.10 -2.76 -9.97
N GLY A 133 5.56 -3.09 -11.18
CA GLY A 133 4.81 -2.94 -12.43
C GLY A 133 5.28 -1.71 -13.23
N ALA A 134 4.36 -1.05 -13.94
CA ALA A 134 4.68 0.06 -14.83
C ALA A 134 5.42 1.22 -14.13
N ALA A 135 5.04 1.58 -12.90
CA ALA A 135 5.66 2.70 -12.19
C ALA A 135 7.14 2.45 -11.87
N ALA A 136 7.51 1.22 -11.52
CA ALA A 136 8.91 0.82 -11.33
C ALA A 136 9.69 0.82 -12.66
N TYR A 137 9.04 0.44 -13.77
CA TYR A 137 9.68 0.42 -15.10
C TYR A 137 10.06 1.83 -15.58
N LEU A 138 9.20 2.82 -15.32
CA LEU A 138 9.45 4.22 -15.70
C LEU A 138 10.51 4.92 -14.84
N SER A 139 10.81 4.37 -13.64
CA SER A 139 11.69 5.02 -12.67
C SER A 139 13.14 4.52 -12.66
N ASP A 140 13.45 3.41 -13.35
CA ASP A 140 14.83 2.89 -13.49
C ASP A 140 15.14 2.51 -14.94
N PRO A 141 15.87 3.35 -15.71
CA PRO A 141 16.20 3.08 -17.10
C PRO A 141 17.22 1.94 -17.31
N ILE A 142 17.88 1.48 -16.24
CA ILE A 142 19.04 0.57 -16.32
C ILE A 142 18.69 -0.86 -15.87
N LYS A 143 17.71 -1.05 -14.98
CA LYS A 143 17.29 -2.38 -14.52
C LYS A 143 15.86 -2.68 -14.93
N ARG A 144 15.67 -3.16 -16.16
CA ARG A 144 14.42 -3.79 -16.60
C ARG A 144 14.31 -5.18 -15.95
N PRO A 145 13.48 -5.41 -14.92
CA PRO A 145 13.28 -6.76 -14.41
C PRO A 145 12.59 -7.57 -15.52
N LYS A 146 12.96 -8.84 -15.71
CA LYS A 146 12.22 -9.76 -16.59
C LYS A 146 10.84 -10.03 -15.95
N LEU A 147 9.87 -9.16 -16.19
CA LEU A 147 8.47 -9.41 -15.84
C LEU A 147 7.88 -10.32 -16.92
N GLU A 148 7.18 -11.38 -16.52
CA GLU A 148 6.43 -12.19 -17.47
C GLU A 148 5.22 -11.38 -17.95
N HIS A 149 5.30 -10.90 -19.19
CA HIS A 149 4.20 -10.22 -19.85
C HIS A 149 3.14 -11.25 -20.24
N LYS A 150 1.93 -11.15 -19.66
CA LYS A 150 0.75 -11.77 -20.25
C LYS A 150 -0.03 -10.70 -20.99
N ASN A 151 0.07 -10.72 -22.31
CA ASN A 151 -0.86 -9.98 -23.18
C ASN A 151 -2.26 -10.55 -22.94
N LEU A 152 -3.08 -9.88 -22.11
CA LEU A 152 -4.52 -10.02 -22.23
C LEU A 152 -4.91 -9.22 -23.48
N ASN A 153 -5.13 -9.95 -24.58
CA ASN A 153 -5.54 -9.38 -25.86
C ASN A 153 -6.69 -8.36 -25.68
N SER A 154 -6.56 -7.22 -26.39
CA SER A 154 -7.60 -6.27 -26.86
C SER A 154 -7.74 -4.85 -26.27
N ILE A 155 -6.97 -4.39 -25.27
CA ILE A 155 -7.13 -3.02 -24.73
C ILE A 155 -5.86 -2.15 -24.74
N GLY A 156 -4.68 -2.69 -25.09
CA GLY A 156 -3.45 -1.90 -25.19
C GLY A 156 -2.88 -1.41 -23.84
N GLU A 157 -3.45 -1.84 -22.71
CA GLU A 157 -2.89 -1.62 -21.38
C GLU A 157 -2.15 -2.86 -20.89
N GLU A 158 -0.85 -2.71 -20.58
CA GLU A 158 -0.04 -3.81 -20.05
C GLU A 158 -0.38 -4.09 -18.58
N LEU A 159 -0.99 -5.25 -18.32
CA LEU A 159 -1.13 -5.79 -16.96
C LEU A 159 0.13 -6.56 -16.58
N TYR A 160 0.70 -6.22 -15.42
CA TYR A 160 1.89 -6.89 -14.91
C TYR A 160 1.53 -7.84 -13.78
N LEU A 161 2.03 -9.07 -13.85
CA LEU A 161 1.95 -10.04 -12.77
C LEU A 161 3.22 -10.01 -11.92
N LYS A 162 3.07 -10.31 -10.64
CA LYS A 162 4.21 -10.56 -9.77
C LYS A 162 4.82 -11.91 -10.11
N PRO A 163 6.14 -12.09 -9.97
CA PRO A 163 6.78 -13.36 -10.28
C PRO A 163 6.39 -14.49 -9.31
N GLY A 164 6.00 -14.17 -8.07
CA GLY A 164 5.74 -15.18 -7.03
C GLY A 164 7.03 -15.71 -6.40
N LYS A 165 6.90 -16.57 -5.38
CA LYS A 165 8.03 -17.31 -4.80
C LYS A 165 8.00 -18.74 -5.31
N GLY A 166 8.82 -19.05 -6.31
CA GLY A 166 8.83 -20.35 -6.99
C GLY A 166 7.89 -20.33 -8.18
N TYR A 167 6.67 -20.86 -8.03
CA TYR A 167 5.69 -20.91 -9.10
C TYR A 167 5.06 -19.54 -9.37
N ALA A 168 4.80 -19.26 -10.64
CA ALA A 168 4.15 -18.03 -11.09
C ALA A 168 2.82 -17.81 -10.35
N THR A 169 2.60 -16.58 -9.89
CA THR A 169 1.38 -16.20 -9.18
C THR A 169 0.40 -15.47 -10.11
N THR A 170 -0.88 -15.49 -9.77
CA THR A 170 -1.92 -14.66 -10.40
C THR A 170 -2.02 -13.26 -9.78
N SER A 171 -1.17 -12.93 -8.81
CA SER A 171 -1.17 -11.63 -8.15
C SER A 171 -0.71 -10.52 -9.10
N LEU A 172 -1.61 -9.57 -9.39
CA LEU A 172 -1.27 -8.35 -10.14
C LEU A 172 -0.21 -7.51 -9.42
N SER A 173 0.49 -6.68 -10.20
CA SER A 173 1.45 -5.71 -9.70
C SER A 173 0.83 -4.67 -8.77
N CYS A 174 1.64 -4.03 -7.92
CA CYS A 174 1.18 -2.95 -7.05
C CYS A 174 0.66 -1.76 -7.86
N THR A 175 1.26 -1.45 -9.01
CA THR A 175 0.78 -0.38 -9.90
C THR A 175 -0.66 -0.65 -10.37
N ASN A 176 -0.94 -1.86 -10.88
CA ASN A 176 -2.29 -2.20 -11.33
C ASN A 176 -3.30 -2.18 -10.16
N LYS A 177 -2.89 -2.61 -8.96
CA LYS A 177 -3.73 -2.57 -7.76
C LYS A 177 -4.04 -1.14 -7.32
N ILE A 178 -3.05 -0.26 -7.29
CA ILE A 178 -3.23 1.15 -6.94
C ILE A 178 -4.14 1.84 -7.95
N ASN A 179 -3.96 1.58 -9.26
CA ASN A 179 -4.88 2.09 -10.28
C ASN A 179 -6.31 1.62 -10.03
N ARG A 180 -6.53 0.33 -9.71
CA ARG A 180 -7.86 -0.16 -9.30
C ARG A 180 -8.39 0.63 -8.09
N TRP A 181 -7.57 0.91 -7.08
CA TRP A 181 -8.01 1.67 -5.90
C TRP A 181 -8.36 3.13 -6.22
N ILE A 182 -7.68 3.75 -7.17
CA ILE A 182 -7.98 5.11 -7.63
C ILE A 182 -9.34 5.15 -8.34
N TYR A 183 -9.60 4.20 -9.24
CA TYR A 183 -10.84 4.18 -10.02
C TYR A 183 -12.05 3.62 -9.26
N GLN A 184 -11.87 2.55 -8.49
CA GLN A 184 -12.94 1.84 -7.78
C GLN A 184 -13.04 2.25 -6.31
N GLY A 185 -12.10 3.05 -5.80
CA GLY A 185 -11.98 3.35 -4.38
C GLY A 185 -11.29 2.26 -3.58
N LEU A 186 -10.90 2.59 -2.34
CA LEU A 186 -10.14 1.70 -1.46
C LEU A 186 -10.96 0.55 -0.87
N PHE A 187 -12.30 0.63 -0.90
CA PHE A 187 -13.23 -0.25 -0.18
C PHE A 187 -13.75 -1.44 -0.97
N LEU A 188 -13.60 -1.47 -2.29
CA LEU A 188 -14.08 -2.60 -3.08
C LEU A 188 -13.13 -3.82 -2.90
N LEU A 189 -13.70 -4.93 -2.44
CA LEU A 189 -13.09 -6.26 -2.40
C LEU A 189 -13.05 -6.83 -3.83
#